data_AF-A0A3S0ZIA3-F1
#
_entry.id   AF-A0A3S0ZIA3-F1
#
_cell.length_a   1.000
_cell.length_b   1.000
_cell.length_c   1.000
_cell.angle_alpha   90.00
_cell.angle_beta   90.00
_cell.angle_gamma   90.00
#
_symmetry.space_group_name_H-M   'P 1'
#
loop_
_entity.id
_entity.type
_entity.pdbx_description
1 polymer ?
#
loop_
_entity_poly.entity_id
_entity_poly.type
_entity_poly.pdbx_seq_one_letter_code
_entity_poly.pdbx_strand_id
1 'polypeptide(L)'
;MSFFEDGTANHQGLPMASLPPRRKSQASLTSWADKSTLEILNLMGFPKERAEKAIAATGSNGVQDASDWLLAHVNDPNLDLIVPREYIIYLCPKGQLLDQLNQFWVDSQRQCGWNSAHIYYPHITLCSFFSMCDSKVDILDPLMELLLIELNQWPHIGPIKLDLYTKNKNFIGYFVKSPHDAYVEHLMVRLQQEFLKA
;
A
#
# COMPACT_ATOMS: atom_id res chain seq x y z
N MET A 1 -86.42 38.37 -28.10
CA MET A 1 -86.45 37.15 -27.27
C MET A 1 -85.02 36.91 -26.81
N SER A 2 -84.58 37.44 -25.66
CA SER A 2 -84.67 36.81 -24.31
C SER A 2 -84.34 35.31 -24.40
N PHE A 3 -83.29 34.80 -23.74
CA PHE A 3 -83.06 34.88 -22.29
C PHE A 3 -81.57 34.96 -21.89
N PHE A 4 -81.37 35.59 -20.72
CA PHE A 4 -80.23 35.60 -19.81
C PHE A 4 -79.86 34.20 -19.28
N GLU A 5 -78.59 33.95 -18.94
CA GLU A 5 -78.14 33.91 -17.54
C GLU A 5 -76.60 33.85 -17.40
N ASP A 6 -76.15 34.47 -16.31
CA ASP A 6 -74.78 34.79 -15.90
C ASP A 6 -73.92 33.58 -15.49
N GLY A 7 -72.59 33.79 -15.52
CA GLY A 7 -71.64 32.84 -14.96
C GLY A 7 -70.19 33.33 -14.99
N THR A 8 -69.88 34.35 -14.19
CA THR A 8 -68.51 34.79 -13.90
C THR A 8 -67.71 33.67 -13.22
N ALA A 9 -66.57 33.26 -13.79
CA ALA A 9 -65.56 32.47 -13.08
C ALA A 9 -64.15 32.96 -13.42
N ASN A 10 -63.53 33.51 -12.38
CA ASN A 10 -62.17 34.03 -12.26
C ASN A 10 -61.08 33.24 -13.01
N HIS A 11 -60.23 34.00 -13.72
CA HIS A 11 -58.83 33.64 -13.92
C HIS A 11 -58.13 33.50 -12.56
N GLN A 12 -57.90 32.26 -12.12
CA GLN A 12 -56.87 31.95 -11.13
C GLN A 12 -55.87 31.00 -11.78
N GLY A 13 -54.72 31.56 -12.15
CA GLY A 13 -53.54 30.78 -12.50
C GLY A 13 -53.12 29.96 -11.27
N LEU A 14 -53.05 28.65 -11.44
CA LEU A 14 -52.46 27.76 -10.44
C LEU A 14 -50.98 28.16 -10.25
N PRO A 15 -50.51 28.39 -9.02
CA PRO A 15 -49.10 28.69 -8.79
C PRO A 15 -48.28 27.44 -9.12
N MET A 16 -47.34 27.57 -10.06
CA MET A 16 -46.27 26.61 -10.29
C MET A 16 -45.62 26.29 -8.94
N ALA A 17 -45.77 25.04 -8.47
CA ALA A 17 -45.08 24.56 -7.29
C ALA A 17 -43.57 24.64 -7.58
N SER A 18 -42.91 25.67 -7.05
CA SER A 18 -41.47 25.80 -7.09
C SER A 18 -40.87 24.67 -6.26
N LEU A 19 -40.06 23.82 -6.89
CA LEU A 19 -39.23 22.85 -6.20
C LEU A 19 -38.44 23.56 -5.10
N PRO A 20 -38.33 23.00 -3.88
CA PRO A 20 -37.51 23.58 -2.83
C PRO A 20 -36.08 23.76 -3.36
N PRO A 21 -35.39 24.85 -3.02
CA PRO A 21 -34.05 25.09 -3.53
C PRO A 21 -33.17 23.91 -3.13
N ARG A 22 -32.58 23.26 -4.15
CA ARG A 22 -31.54 22.24 -3.96
C ARG A 22 -30.48 22.87 -3.08
N ARG A 23 -30.44 22.46 -1.81
CA ARG A 23 -29.40 22.84 -0.87
C ARG A 23 -28.10 22.46 -1.55
N LYS A 24 -27.38 23.44 -2.11
CA LYS A 24 -26.01 23.26 -2.55
C LYS A 24 -25.26 23.00 -1.24
N SER A 25 -25.20 21.74 -0.83
CA SER A 25 -24.15 21.29 0.05
C SER A 25 -22.88 21.58 -0.73
N GLN A 26 -22.31 22.75 -0.49
CA GLN A 26 -20.90 22.98 -0.65
C GLN A 26 -20.26 22.05 0.38
N ALA A 27 -20.30 20.74 0.11
CA ALA A 27 -19.41 19.78 0.73
C ALA A 27 -18.06 20.34 0.35
N SER A 28 -17.40 20.97 1.33
CA SER A 28 -16.18 21.68 1.04
C SER A 28 -15.24 20.66 0.44
N LEU A 29 -14.73 20.94 -0.75
CA LEU A 29 -13.68 20.15 -1.37
C LEU A 29 -12.41 20.12 -0.47
N THR A 30 -12.38 20.93 0.60
CA THR A 30 -11.40 20.88 1.68
C THR A 30 -11.63 19.77 2.71
N SER A 31 -12.82 19.17 2.78
CA SER A 31 -13.15 18.22 3.86
C SER A 31 -12.53 16.83 3.70
N TRP A 32 -11.98 16.49 2.54
CA TRP A 32 -11.41 15.17 2.26
C TRP A 32 -9.88 15.19 2.23
N ALA A 33 -9.27 16.37 2.06
CA ALA A 33 -7.81 16.50 1.92
C ALA A 33 -7.06 16.19 3.21
N ASP A 34 -7.67 16.47 4.38
CA ASP A 34 -7.05 16.28 5.69
C ASP A 34 -7.40 14.93 6.35
N LYS A 35 -8.18 14.09 5.68
CA LYS A 35 -8.69 12.83 6.26
C LYS A 35 -7.77 11.67 5.94
N SER A 36 -7.62 10.76 6.89
CA SER A 36 -6.88 9.51 6.64
C SER A 36 -7.62 8.60 5.67
N THR A 37 -6.89 7.69 5.02
CA THR A 37 -7.47 6.66 4.14
C THR A 37 -8.58 5.88 4.85
N LEU A 38 -8.36 5.50 6.11
CA LEU A 38 -9.35 4.79 6.94
C LEU A 38 -10.62 5.62 7.16
N GLU A 39 -10.49 6.90 7.48
CA GLU A 39 -11.63 7.80 7.66
C GLU A 39 -12.46 7.94 6.38
N ILE A 40 -11.80 8.06 5.24
CA ILE A 40 -12.49 8.19 3.95
C ILE A 40 -13.24 6.90 3.63
N LEU A 41 -12.62 5.72 3.81
CA LEU A 41 -13.29 4.43 3.58
C LEU A 41 -14.48 4.22 4.52
N ASN A 42 -14.36 4.61 5.79
CA ASN A 42 -15.48 4.58 6.74
C ASN A 42 -16.63 5.50 6.29
N LEU A 43 -16.33 6.69 5.77
CA LEU A 43 -17.33 7.62 5.22
C LEU A 43 -18.00 7.09 3.94
N MET A 44 -17.29 6.26 3.16
CA MET A 44 -17.86 5.53 2.03
C MET A 44 -18.78 4.38 2.46
N GLY A 45 -18.82 4.04 3.75
CA GLY A 45 -19.68 3.00 4.33
C GLY A 45 -19.01 1.64 4.45
N PHE A 46 -17.70 1.54 4.22
CA PHE A 46 -16.99 0.30 4.50
C PHE A 46 -16.82 0.09 6.01
N PRO A 47 -17.06 -1.13 6.54
CA PRO A 47 -16.76 -1.45 7.93
C PRO A 47 -15.28 -1.23 8.24
N LYS A 48 -14.99 -0.77 9.46
CA LYS A 48 -13.62 -0.41 9.89
C LYS A 48 -12.65 -1.56 9.70
N GLU A 49 -13.01 -2.77 10.10
CA GLU A 49 -12.15 -3.95 10.03
C GLU A 49 -11.82 -4.34 8.58
N ARG A 50 -12.80 -4.19 7.68
CA ARG A 50 -12.59 -4.42 6.24
C ARG A 50 -11.70 -3.33 5.66
N ALA A 51 -11.92 -2.07 6.04
CA ALA A 51 -11.10 -0.94 5.60
C ALA A 51 -9.64 -1.09 6.06
N GLU A 52 -9.39 -1.43 7.32
CA GLU A 52 -8.05 -1.73 7.85
C GLU A 52 -7.39 -2.88 7.08
N LYS A 53 -8.12 -3.98 6.86
CA LYS A 53 -7.62 -5.12 6.08
C LYS A 53 -7.24 -4.73 4.65
N ALA A 54 -8.05 -3.90 4.00
CA ALA A 54 -7.79 -3.42 2.65
C ALA A 54 -6.55 -2.53 2.61
N ILE A 55 -6.45 -1.57 3.53
CA ILE A 55 -5.28 -0.69 3.67
C ILE A 55 -4.01 -1.53 3.85
N ALA A 56 -4.05 -2.54 4.72
CA ALA A 56 -2.94 -3.46 4.95
C ALA A 56 -2.60 -4.29 3.70
N ALA A 57 -3.62 -4.76 2.97
CA ALA A 57 -3.42 -5.54 1.75
C ALA A 57 -2.83 -4.73 0.60
N THR A 58 -3.09 -3.43 0.55
CA THR A 58 -2.63 -2.52 -0.50
C THR A 58 -1.40 -1.71 -0.11
N GLY A 59 -0.81 -1.97 1.07
CA GLY A 59 0.39 -1.28 1.55
C GLY A 59 0.20 0.23 1.69
N SER A 60 -0.96 0.68 2.18
CA SER A 60 -1.24 2.11 2.41
C SER A 60 -1.17 3.03 1.17
N ASN A 61 -1.24 2.50 -0.06
CA ASN A 61 -1.15 3.29 -1.31
C ASN A 61 -2.30 4.30 -1.57
N GLY A 62 -3.31 4.33 -0.71
CA GLY A 62 -4.39 5.31 -0.73
C GLY A 62 -5.79 4.71 -0.83
N VAL A 63 -6.79 5.61 -0.87
CA VAL A 63 -8.21 5.24 -0.83
C VAL A 63 -8.63 4.44 -2.05
N GLN A 64 -8.15 4.81 -3.25
CA GLN A 64 -8.56 4.17 -4.49
C GLN A 64 -8.18 2.68 -4.49
N ASP A 65 -6.90 2.38 -4.26
CA ASP A 65 -6.39 1.01 -4.20
C ASP A 65 -7.12 0.17 -3.15
N ALA A 66 -7.30 0.72 -1.94
CA ALA A 66 -8.01 0.03 -0.87
C ALA A 66 -9.48 -0.23 -1.21
N SER A 67 -10.16 0.73 -1.85
CA SER A 67 -11.55 0.59 -2.27
C SER A 67 -11.70 -0.44 -3.40
N ASP A 68 -10.78 -0.45 -4.37
CA ASP A 68 -10.78 -1.43 -5.46
C ASP A 68 -10.51 -2.83 -4.93
N TRP A 69 -9.60 -2.96 -3.96
CA TRP A 69 -9.34 -4.22 -3.27
C TRP A 69 -10.60 -4.74 -2.56
N LEU A 70 -11.31 -3.87 -1.82
CA LEU A 70 -12.55 -4.26 -1.13
C LEU A 70 -13.63 -4.76 -2.10
N LEU A 71 -13.79 -4.08 -3.23
CA LEU A 71 -14.78 -4.46 -4.25
C LEU A 71 -14.42 -5.78 -4.91
N ALA A 72 -13.13 -6.03 -5.18
CA ALA A 72 -12.65 -7.29 -5.73
C ALA A 72 -12.85 -8.48 -4.77
N HIS A 73 -12.87 -8.24 -3.45
CA HIS A 73 -12.95 -9.28 -2.42
C HIS A 73 -14.31 -9.38 -1.71
N VAL A 74 -15.35 -8.69 -2.19
CA VAL A 74 -16.67 -8.65 -1.52
C VAL A 74 -17.30 -10.03 -1.27
N ASN A 75 -16.97 -11.02 -2.10
CA ASN A 75 -17.48 -12.39 -2.01
C ASN A 75 -16.47 -13.37 -1.37
N ASP A 76 -15.33 -12.88 -0.86
CA ASP A 76 -14.34 -13.73 -0.18
C ASP A 76 -14.87 -14.15 1.21
N PRO A 77 -15.05 -15.46 1.48
CA PRO A 77 -15.49 -15.93 2.80
C PRO A 77 -14.54 -15.55 3.93
N ASN A 78 -13.29 -15.21 3.62
CA ASN A 78 -12.26 -14.84 4.59
C ASN A 78 -12.17 -13.33 4.83
N LEU A 79 -12.97 -12.51 4.12
CA LEU A 79 -12.92 -11.05 4.21
C LEU A 79 -13.16 -10.54 5.64
N ASP A 80 -13.99 -11.23 6.42
CA ASP A 80 -14.33 -10.85 7.80
C ASP A 80 -13.48 -11.56 8.87
N LEU A 81 -12.56 -12.44 8.48
CA LEU A 81 -11.71 -13.14 9.45
C LEU A 81 -10.64 -12.22 10.03
N ILE A 82 -10.51 -12.19 11.35
CA ILE A 82 -9.46 -11.41 12.02
C ILE A 82 -8.24 -12.31 12.20
N VAL A 83 -7.36 -12.30 11.21
CA VAL A 83 -6.10 -13.07 11.23
C VAL A 83 -4.95 -12.09 11.06
N PRO A 84 -3.93 -12.09 11.94
CA PRO A 84 -2.74 -11.27 11.76
C PRO A 84 -2.07 -11.56 10.42
N ARG A 85 -1.74 -10.50 9.67
CA ARG A 85 -0.99 -10.62 8.43
C ARG A 85 0.48 -10.86 8.75
N GLU A 86 1.12 -11.72 7.97
CA GLU A 86 2.55 -11.96 8.04
C GLU A 86 3.30 -11.01 7.09
N TYR A 87 4.39 -10.44 7.58
CA TYR A 87 5.22 -9.46 6.89
C TYR A 87 6.69 -9.88 6.94
N ILE A 88 7.44 -9.41 5.95
CA ILE A 88 8.89 -9.52 5.87
C ILE A 88 9.42 -8.25 5.20
N ILE A 89 10.59 -7.78 5.62
CA ILE A 89 11.19 -6.57 5.07
C ILE A 89 12.43 -6.95 4.26
N TYR A 90 12.46 -6.43 3.03
CA TYR A 90 13.54 -6.64 2.09
C TYR A 90 14.23 -5.32 1.74
N LEU A 91 15.55 -5.37 1.64
CA LEU A 91 16.34 -4.33 0.99
C LEU A 91 16.52 -4.69 -0.48
N CYS A 92 15.95 -3.89 -1.37
CA CYS A 92 15.99 -4.13 -2.81
C CYS A 92 17.03 -3.23 -3.50
N PRO A 93 17.88 -3.77 -4.39
CA PRO A 93 18.83 -2.96 -5.14
C PRO A 93 18.10 -2.05 -6.14
N LYS A 94 18.69 -0.90 -6.44
CA LYS A 94 18.21 0.05 -7.46
C LYS A 94 19.35 0.49 -8.37
N GLY A 95 19.00 1.03 -9.53
CA GLY A 95 19.96 1.55 -10.52
C GLY A 95 20.86 0.45 -11.09
N GLN A 96 22.13 0.78 -11.32
CA GLN A 96 23.07 -0.08 -12.06
C GLN A 96 23.23 -1.49 -11.47
N LEU A 97 23.17 -1.64 -10.13
CA LEU A 97 23.26 -2.95 -9.50
C LEU A 97 22.05 -3.82 -9.84
N LEU A 98 20.84 -3.24 -9.84
CA LEU A 98 19.62 -3.96 -10.23
C LEU A 98 19.69 -4.39 -11.70
N ASP A 99 20.18 -3.52 -12.59
CA ASP A 99 20.33 -3.85 -14.01
C ASP A 99 21.26 -5.05 -14.23
N GLN A 100 22.40 -5.07 -13.53
CA GLN A 100 23.35 -6.19 -13.57
C GLN A 100 22.73 -7.49 -13.04
N LEU A 101 21.96 -7.42 -11.94
CA LEU A 101 21.30 -8.58 -11.35
C LEU A 101 20.18 -9.13 -12.24
N ASN A 102 19.43 -8.25 -12.91
CA ASN A 102 18.41 -8.64 -13.89
C ASN A 102 19.05 -9.29 -15.12
N GLN A 103 20.17 -8.74 -15.61
CA GLN A 103 20.92 -9.34 -16.70
C GLN A 103 21.42 -10.74 -16.32
N PHE A 104 21.99 -10.88 -15.11
CA PHE A 104 22.40 -12.18 -14.58
C PHE A 104 21.24 -13.18 -14.50
N TRP A 105 20.05 -12.73 -14.04
CA TRP A 105 18.84 -13.56 -13.98
C TRP A 105 18.42 -14.07 -15.37
N VAL A 106 18.44 -13.21 -16.39
CA VAL A 106 18.09 -13.58 -17.77
C VAL A 106 19.11 -14.56 -18.32
N ASP A 107 20.40 -14.31 -18.09
CA ASP A 107 21.47 -15.16 -18.58
C ASP A 107 21.46 -16.53 -17.88
N SER A 108 21.20 -16.58 -16.58
CA SER A 108 21.07 -17.84 -15.84
C SER A 108 19.89 -18.67 -16.33
N GLN A 109 18.74 -18.02 -16.62
CA GLN A 109 17.59 -18.72 -17.16
C GLN A 109 17.89 -19.30 -18.55
N ARG A 110 18.59 -18.56 -19.40
CA ARG A 110 18.98 -19.02 -20.75
C ARG A 110 19.98 -20.17 -20.71
N GLN A 111 20.98 -20.10 -19.83
CA GLN A 111 22.09 -21.06 -19.79
C GLN A 111 21.73 -22.34 -19.01
N CYS A 112 21.02 -22.20 -17.89
CA CYS A 112 20.78 -23.29 -16.94
C CYS A 112 19.30 -23.73 -16.91
N GLY A 113 18.43 -23.06 -17.65
CA GLY A 113 16.98 -23.24 -17.55
C GLY A 113 16.40 -22.55 -16.32
N TRP A 114 15.07 -22.53 -16.26
CA TRP A 114 14.36 -22.00 -15.10
C TRP A 114 14.52 -22.94 -13.89
N ASN A 115 14.68 -22.34 -12.71
CA ASN A 115 14.69 -23.04 -11.42
C ASN A 115 14.05 -22.13 -10.35
N SER A 116 13.83 -22.66 -9.14
CA SER A 116 13.15 -21.93 -8.06
C SER A 116 13.84 -20.65 -7.62
N ALA A 117 15.13 -20.45 -7.88
CA ALA A 117 15.81 -19.19 -7.57
C ALA A 117 15.27 -18.02 -8.43
N HIS A 118 14.69 -18.32 -9.60
CA HIS A 118 14.14 -17.32 -10.51
C HIS A 118 12.76 -16.78 -10.06
N ILE A 119 12.14 -17.38 -9.03
CA ILE A 119 10.87 -16.90 -8.46
C ILE A 119 11.08 -15.57 -7.73
N TYR A 120 12.26 -15.39 -7.15
CA TYR A 120 12.55 -14.26 -6.29
C TYR A 120 13.21 -13.14 -7.08
N TYR A 121 12.74 -11.91 -6.86
CA TYR A 121 13.45 -10.72 -7.29
C TYR A 121 14.73 -10.54 -6.46
N PRO A 122 15.77 -9.86 -6.96
CA PRO A 122 16.99 -9.65 -6.19
C PRO A 122 16.72 -8.82 -4.92
N HIS A 123 17.08 -9.34 -3.76
CA HIS A 123 16.87 -8.67 -2.47
C HIS A 123 17.83 -9.17 -1.37
N ILE A 124 17.89 -8.42 -0.27
CA ILE A 124 18.49 -8.85 1.01
C ILE A 124 17.37 -8.89 2.06
N THR A 125 17.21 -10.03 2.73
CA THR A 125 16.27 -10.18 3.84
C THR A 125 16.77 -9.44 5.08
N LEU A 126 16.04 -8.42 5.55
CA LEU A 126 16.44 -7.62 6.71
C LEU A 126 15.94 -8.17 8.05
N CYS A 127 14.85 -8.95 8.04
CA CYS A 127 14.29 -9.55 9.24
C CYS A 127 13.63 -10.91 8.95
N SER A 128 13.43 -11.70 10.00
CA SER A 128 12.52 -12.86 9.94
C SER A 128 11.08 -12.40 9.74
N PHE A 129 10.22 -13.31 9.29
CA PHE A 129 8.79 -13.07 9.23
C PHE A 129 8.24 -12.64 10.61
N PHE A 130 7.34 -11.66 10.60
CA PHE A 130 6.64 -11.19 11.79
C PHE A 130 5.16 -11.00 11.46
N SER A 131 4.29 -11.18 12.45
CA SER A 131 2.84 -11.05 12.27
C SER A 131 2.30 -9.80 12.96
N MET A 132 1.31 -9.16 12.35
CA MET A 132 0.70 -7.94 12.87
C MET A 132 -0.78 -7.87 12.50
N CYS A 133 -1.60 -7.35 13.41
CA CYS A 133 -3.00 -7.05 13.12
C CYS A 133 -3.13 -5.94 12.08
N ASP A 134 -4.13 -6.01 11.21
CA ASP A 134 -4.38 -5.00 10.17
C ASP A 134 -4.55 -3.58 10.76
N SER A 135 -5.09 -3.48 11.98
CA SER A 135 -5.26 -2.21 12.71
C SER A 135 -3.96 -1.53 13.18
N LYS A 136 -2.80 -2.16 12.98
CA LYS A 136 -1.47 -1.64 13.37
C LYS A 136 -0.54 -1.44 12.17
N VAL A 137 -1.02 -1.67 10.94
CA VAL A 137 -0.16 -1.65 9.75
C VAL A 137 0.43 -0.26 9.48
N ASP A 138 -0.22 0.79 9.97
CA ASP A 138 0.20 2.19 9.88
C ASP A 138 1.56 2.46 10.54
N ILE A 139 2.02 1.59 11.45
CA ILE A 139 3.36 1.70 12.03
C ILE A 139 4.48 1.41 11.02
N LEU A 140 4.17 0.72 9.91
CA LEU A 140 5.16 0.38 8.88
C LEU A 140 5.58 1.62 8.08
N ASP A 141 4.69 2.58 7.86
CA ASP A 141 5.00 3.80 7.10
C ASP A 141 6.15 4.62 7.74
N PRO A 142 6.07 5.05 9.03
CA PRO A 142 7.16 5.77 9.67
C PRO A 142 8.42 4.92 9.84
N LEU A 143 8.28 3.59 9.98
CA LEU A 143 9.41 2.67 9.99
C LEU A 143 10.16 2.69 8.64
N MET A 144 9.44 2.56 7.53
CA MET A 144 10.02 2.59 6.19
C MET A 144 10.66 3.95 5.88
N GLU A 145 10.04 5.06 6.29
CA GLU A 145 10.65 6.40 6.18
C GLU A 145 11.98 6.50 6.95
N LEU A 146 12.03 5.99 8.18
CA LEU A 146 13.25 5.97 8.99
C LEU A 146 14.36 5.18 8.29
N LEU A 147 14.06 3.97 7.79
CA LEU A 147 15.03 3.15 7.08
C LEU A 147 15.53 3.82 5.80
N LEU A 148 14.65 4.52 5.07
CA LEU A 148 15.02 5.29 3.88
C LEU A 148 15.95 6.46 4.22
N ILE A 149 15.69 7.17 5.32
CA ILE A 149 16.57 8.23 5.80
C ILE A 149 17.96 7.67 6.11
N GLU A 150 18.04 6.51 6.77
CA GLU A 150 19.31 5.85 7.08
C GLU A 150 20.05 5.41 5.81
N LEU A 151 19.35 4.78 4.86
CA LEU A 151 19.92 4.39 3.56
C LEU A 151 20.51 5.58 2.80
N ASN A 152 19.84 6.74 2.85
CA ASN A 152 20.31 7.96 2.19
C ASN A 152 21.54 8.58 2.86
N GLN A 153 21.89 8.16 4.09
CA GLN A 153 23.09 8.61 4.80
C GLN A 153 24.31 7.71 4.53
N TRP A 154 24.13 6.58 3.83
CA TRP A 154 25.23 5.68 3.55
C TRP A 154 26.29 6.36 2.68
N PRO A 155 27.57 6.25 3.03
CA PRO A 155 28.62 6.96 2.32
C PRO A 155 28.84 6.33 0.93
N HIS A 156 29.09 7.18 -0.08
CA HIS A 156 29.40 6.74 -1.45
C HIS A 156 30.86 6.29 -1.58
N ILE A 157 31.21 5.18 -0.92
CA ILE A 157 32.58 4.61 -0.86
C ILE A 157 32.94 3.72 -2.07
N GLY A 158 32.13 3.75 -3.12
CA GLY A 158 32.31 2.97 -4.35
C GLY A 158 31.15 2.02 -4.62
N PRO A 159 31.28 1.14 -5.64
CA PRO A 159 30.22 0.17 -5.95
C PRO A 159 30.13 -0.92 -4.89
N ILE A 160 28.91 -1.34 -4.57
CA ILE A 160 28.65 -2.55 -3.78
C ILE A 160 29.23 -3.75 -4.52
N LYS A 161 30.01 -4.55 -3.82
CA LYS A 161 30.57 -5.81 -4.34
C LYS A 161 29.93 -6.99 -3.65
N LEU A 162 29.82 -8.09 -4.38
CA LEU A 162 29.22 -9.33 -3.93
C LEU A 162 30.25 -10.46 -3.99
N ASP A 163 30.40 -11.21 -2.90
CA ASP A 163 31.23 -12.41 -2.85
C ASP A 163 30.34 -13.67 -2.94
N LEU A 164 30.64 -14.54 -3.90
CA LEU A 164 29.95 -15.81 -4.06
C LEU A 164 30.27 -16.73 -2.88
N TYR A 165 29.24 -17.29 -2.28
CA TYR A 165 29.33 -18.25 -1.19
C TYR A 165 28.66 -19.56 -1.59
N THR A 166 29.50 -20.59 -1.63
CA THR A 166 29.12 -21.97 -2.00
C THR A 166 29.67 -23.00 -1.02
N LYS A 167 30.15 -22.55 0.15
CA LYS A 167 30.88 -23.41 1.11
C LYS A 167 30.00 -24.50 1.72
N ASN A 168 28.68 -24.35 1.71
CA ASN A 168 27.72 -25.34 2.19
C ASN A 168 26.90 -25.89 1.01
N LYS A 169 26.65 -27.20 0.98
CA LYS A 169 25.77 -27.85 -0.01
C LYS A 169 24.32 -27.34 0.04
N ASN A 170 23.90 -26.77 1.17
CA ASN A 170 22.53 -26.32 1.38
C ASN A 170 22.30 -24.85 1.02
N PHE A 171 23.36 -24.08 0.73
CA PHE A 171 23.22 -22.66 0.43
C PHE A 171 24.23 -22.22 -0.62
N ILE A 172 23.70 -21.69 -1.72
CA ILE A 172 24.45 -21.00 -2.76
C ILE A 172 23.87 -19.59 -2.82
N GLY A 173 24.72 -18.58 -2.64
CA GLY A 173 24.27 -17.19 -2.64
C GLY A 173 25.42 -16.21 -2.72
N TYR A 174 25.07 -14.94 -2.77
CA TYR A 174 26.03 -13.84 -2.77
C TYR A 174 25.92 -13.07 -1.45
N PHE A 175 27.06 -12.72 -0.86
CA PHE A 175 27.12 -11.85 0.30
C PHE A 175 27.67 -10.48 -0.07
N VAL A 176 27.14 -9.43 0.55
CA VAL A 176 27.71 -8.09 0.43
C VAL A 176 29.12 -8.10 1.01
N LYS A 177 30.07 -7.53 0.27
CA LYS A 177 31.47 -7.47 0.68
C LYS A 177 31.76 -6.23 1.50
N SER A 178 32.67 -6.36 2.46
CA SER A 178 33.29 -5.24 3.16
C SER A 178 33.80 -4.14 2.21
N PRO A 179 33.58 -2.86 2.54
CA PRO A 179 32.98 -2.35 3.78
C PRO A 179 31.44 -2.21 3.77
N HIS A 180 30.75 -2.59 2.68
CA HIS A 180 29.31 -2.33 2.53
C HIS A 180 28.43 -3.20 3.44
N ASP A 181 28.93 -4.37 3.84
CA ASP A 181 28.27 -5.31 4.75
C ASP A 181 27.94 -4.68 6.10
N ALA A 182 28.87 -3.91 6.67
CA ALA A 182 28.70 -3.24 7.96
C ALA A 182 27.49 -2.28 7.97
N TYR A 183 27.17 -1.62 6.85
CA TYR A 183 26.01 -0.73 6.78
C TYR A 183 24.70 -1.51 6.69
N VAL A 184 24.70 -2.65 5.98
CA VAL A 184 23.54 -3.56 5.94
C VAL A 184 23.28 -4.13 7.33
N GLU A 185 24.32 -4.58 8.04
CA GLU A 185 24.21 -5.06 9.41
C GLU A 185 23.67 -3.97 10.35
N HIS A 186 24.18 -2.73 10.24
CA HIS A 186 23.69 -1.60 11.02
C HIS A 186 22.19 -1.34 10.79
N LEU A 187 21.74 -1.36 9.54
CA LEU A 187 20.33 -1.19 9.18
C LEU A 187 19.45 -2.31 9.75
N MET A 188 19.93 -3.56 9.73
CA MET A 188 19.22 -4.70 10.34
C MET A 188 19.09 -4.54 11.86
N VAL A 189 20.15 -4.09 12.54
CA VAL A 189 20.11 -3.79 13.99
C VAL A 189 19.14 -2.64 14.26
N ARG A 190 19.14 -1.60 13.45
CA ARG A 190 18.21 -0.48 13.61
C ARG A 190 16.77 -0.91 13.46
N LEU A 191 16.47 -1.71 12.43
CA LEU A 191 15.15 -2.29 12.22
C LEU A 191 14.67 -3.10 13.44
N GLN A 192 15.52 -3.96 14.00
CA GLN A 192 15.20 -4.73 15.20
C GLN A 192 14.92 -3.83 16.41
N GLN A 193 15.66 -2.73 16.59
CA GLN A 193 15.42 -1.79 17.67
C GLN A 193 14.06 -1.09 17.55
N GLU A 194 13.65 -0.72 16.34
CA GLU A 194 12.32 -0.10 16.12
C GLU A 194 11.19 -1.10 16.39
N PHE A 195 11.35 -2.37 16.00
CA PHE A 195 10.38 -3.41 16.35
C PHE A 195 10.24 -3.65 17.86
N LEU A 196 11.28 -3.41 18.65
CA LEU A 196 11.21 -3.53 20.12
C LEU A 196 10.50 -2.35 20.80
N LYS A 197 10.30 -1.24 20.10
CA LYS A 197 9.62 -0.04 20.64
C LYS A 197 8.13 0.00 20.35
N ALA A 198 7.69 -0.68 19.29
CA ALA A 198 6.31 -0.74 18.81
C ALA A 198 5.47 -1.78 19.56
#